data_AF-A0A7L7S365-F1
#
_entry.id   AF-A0A7L7S365-F1
#
_cell.length_a   1.000
_cell.length_b   1.000
_cell.length_c   1.000
_cell.angle_alpha   90.00
_cell.angle_beta   90.00
_cell.angle_gamma   90.00
#
_symmetry.space_group_name_H-M   'P 1'
#
loop_
_entity.id
_entity.type
_entity.pdbx_description
1 polymer ?
#
loop_
_entity_poly.entity_id
_entity_poly.type
_entity_poly.pdbx_seq_one_letter_code
_entity_poly.pdbx_strand_id
1 'polypeptide(L)' 'MLNLLIILEAMMLSLIMFNFCLNLTFSSEFLMLILLTFAACEAALGLSILVSFLRVRGNNFLSSITSTNW' A
#
# COMPACT_ATOMS: atom_id res chain seq x y z
N MET A 1 10.65 -1.44 -1.67
CA MET A 1 9.45 -0.89 -1.02
C MET A 1 8.32 -0.62 -2.02
N LEU A 2 8.55 0.04 -3.16
CA LEU A 2 7.51 0.14 -4.21
C LEU A 2 7.02 -1.23 -4.69
N ASN A 3 7.93 -2.18 -4.93
CA ASN A 3 7.58 -3.58 -5.26
C ASN A 3 6.75 -4.27 -4.16
N LEU A 4 6.93 -3.86 -2.90
CA LEU A 4 6.18 -4.41 -1.77
C LEU A 4 4.74 -3.86 -1.78
N LEU A 5 4.55 -2.59 -2.16
CA LEU A 5 3.24 -1.98 -2.38
C LEU A 5 2.47 -2.65 -3.52
N ILE A 6 3.15 -2.95 -4.64
CA ILE A 6 2.55 -3.63 -5.80
C ILE A 6 2.12 -5.06 -5.46
N ILE A 7 2.91 -5.79 -4.66
CA ILE A 7 2.53 -7.13 -4.17
C ILE A 7 1.31 -7.04 -3.25
N LEU A 8 1.23 -6.01 -2.41
CA LEU A 8 0.11 -5.79 -1.49
C LEU A 8 -1.17 -5.46 -2.27
N GLU A 9 -1.09 -4.62 -3.29
CA GLU A 9 -2.19 -4.32 -4.20
C GLU A 9 -2.68 -5.58 -4.94
N ALA A 10 -1.75 -6.40 -5.48
CA ALA A 10 -2.09 -7.67 -6.12
C ALA A 10 -2.78 -8.66 -5.17
N MET A 11 -2.34 -8.72 -3.91
CA MET A 11 -2.95 -9.56 -2.88
C MET A 11 -4.39 -9.12 -2.58
N MET A 12 -4.63 -7.81 -2.45
CA MET A 12 -5.98 -7.27 -2.23
C MET A 12 -6.91 -7.50 -3.43
N LEU A 13 -6.38 -7.36 -4.66
CA LEU A 13 -7.12 -7.64 -5.89
C LEU A 13 -7.55 -9.11 -5.98
N SER A 14 -6.67 -10.04 -5.59
CA SER A 14 -7.02 -11.47 -5.53
C SER A 14 -8.13 -11.77 -4.53
N LEU A 15 -8.14 -11.06 -3.39
CA LEU A 15 -9.13 -11.19 -2.32
C LEU A 15 -10.49 -10.63 -2.74
N ILE A 16 -10.50 -9.53 -3.50
CA ILE A 16 -11.71 -8.95 -4.10
C ILE A 16 -12.28 -9.88 -5.16
N MET A 17 -11.46 -10.47 -6.03
CA MET A 17 -11.93 -11.44 -7.03
C MET A 17 -12.55 -12.68 -6.38
N PHE A 18 -11.96 -13.17 -5.28
CA PHE A 18 -12.53 -14.27 -4.52
C PHE A 18 -13.88 -13.91 -3.89
N ASN A 19 -13.99 -12.72 -3.27
CA ASN A 19 -15.26 -12.23 -2.72
C ASN A 19 -16.32 -12.00 -3.79
N PHE A 20 -15.93 -11.53 -4.98
CA PHE A 20 -16.86 -11.36 -6.11
C PHE A 20 -17.42 -12.72 -6.56
N CYS A 21 -16.57 -13.74 -6.60
CA CYS A 21 -17.00 -15.11 -6.91
C CYS A 21 -17.97 -15.67 -5.86
N LEU A 22 -17.73 -15.38 -4.57
CA LEU A 22 -18.64 -15.73 -3.49
C LEU A 22 -19.95 -14.93 -3.53
N ASN A 23 -19.92 -13.65 -3.91
CA ASN A 23 -21.11 -12.81 -4.00
C ASN A 23 -22.11 -13.26 -5.08
N LEU A 24 -21.62 -13.89 -6.15
CA LEU A 24 -22.47 -14.56 -7.14
C LEU A 24 -23.29 -15.71 -6.52
N THR A 25 -22.85 -16.28 -5.41
CA THR A 25 -23.53 -17.38 -4.70
C THR A 25 -24.33 -16.91 -3.48
N PHE A 26 -23.85 -15.88 -2.78
CA PHE A 26 -24.48 -15.29 -1.61
C PHE A 26 -24.64 -13.80 -1.87
N SER A 27 -25.87 -13.31 -2.02
CA SER A 27 -26.19 -11.93 -2.42
C SER A 27 -25.80 -10.87 -1.36
N SER A 28 -24.51 -10.66 -1.14
CA SER A 28 -23.93 -9.76 -0.12
C SER A 28 -23.04 -8.67 -0.72
N GLU A 29 -23.65 -7.78 -1.51
CA GLU A 29 -22.95 -6.68 -2.18
C GLU A 29 -22.28 -5.66 -1.23
N PHE A 30 -22.82 -5.47 -0.03
CA PHE A 30 -22.29 -4.49 0.94
C PHE A 30 -20.89 -4.85 1.46
N LEU A 31 -20.57 -6.14 1.57
CA LEU A 31 -19.29 -6.60 2.12
C LEU A 31 -18.13 -6.24 1.18
N MET A 32 -18.38 -6.27 -0.14
CA MET A 32 -17.41 -5.89 -1.17
C MET A 32 -17.01 -4.42 -1.07
N LEU A 33 -17.98 -3.51 -0.88
CA LEU A 33 -17.71 -2.07 -0.76
C LEU A 33 -16.87 -1.75 0.49
N ILE A 34 -17.19 -2.39 1.62
CA ILE A 34 -16.43 -2.23 2.86
C ILE A 34 -15.00 -2.73 2.69
N LEU A 35 -14.80 -3.94 2.15
CA LEU A 35 -13.47 -4.49 1.86
C LEU A 35 -12.65 -3.59 0.93
N LEU A 36 -13.29 -3.02 -0.10
CA LEU A 36 -12.63 -2.11 -1.04
C LEU A 36 -12.14 -0.83 -0.36
N THR A 37 -12.94 -0.24 0.51
CA THR A 37 -12.53 0.98 1.25
C THR A 37 -11.37 0.72 2.22
N PHE A 38 -11.41 -0.38 2.97
CA PHE A 38 -10.29 -0.77 3.82
C PHE A 38 -9.01 -1.03 3.02
N ALA A 39 -9.12 -1.66 1.84
CA ALA A 39 -7.99 -1.87 0.94
C ALA A 39 -7.35 -0.54 0.49
N ALA A 40 -8.16 0.44 0.12
CA ALA A 40 -7.67 1.76 -0.27
C ALA A 40 -6.99 2.50 0.89
N CYS A 41 -7.53 2.41 2.11
CA CYS A 41 -6.92 2.99 3.31
C CYS A 41 -5.56 2.37 3.63
N GLU A 42 -5.44 1.03 3.58
CA GLU A 42 -4.18 0.31 3.79
C GLU A 42 -3.11 0.71 2.75
N ALA A 43 -3.50 0.81 1.47
CA ALA A 43 -2.61 1.27 0.42
C ALA A 43 -2.12 2.72 0.66
N ALA A 44 -3.02 3.63 1.07
CA ALA A 44 -2.67 5.01 1.38
C ALA A 44 -1.72 5.12 2.59
N LEU A 45 -1.96 4.33 3.64
CA LEU A 45 -1.06 4.23 4.80
C LEU A 45 0.32 3.72 4.37
N GLY A 46 0.38 2.64 3.57
CA GLY A 46 1.63 2.12 3.03
C GLY A 46 2.43 3.13 2.20
N LEU A 47 1.75 3.92 1.35
CA LEU A 47 2.37 5.02 0.60
C LEU A 47 2.90 6.14 1.51
N SER A 48 2.15 6.53 2.54
CA SER A 48 2.57 7.58 3.47
C SER A 48 3.87 7.21 4.20
N ILE A 49 3.99 5.94 4.61
CA ILE A 49 5.17 5.40 5.28
C ILE A 49 6.34 5.34 4.29
N LEU A 50 6.11 4.91 3.04
CA LEU A 50 7.11 4.92 1.98
C LEU A 50 7.72 6.32 1.77
N VAL A 51 6.86 7.34 1.67
CA VAL A 51 7.30 8.73 1.46
C VAL A 51 8.09 9.24 2.66
N SER A 52 7.66 8.94 3.88
CA SER A 52 8.41 9.31 5.10
C SER A 52 9.80 8.66 5.13
N PHE A 53 9.90 7.38 4.77
CA PHE A 53 11.16 6.65 4.72
C PHE A 53 12.09 7.19 3.62
N LEU A 54 11.54 7.52 2.45
CA LEU A 54 12.29 8.19 1.37
C LEU A 54 12.84 9.54 1.83
N ARG A 55 12.04 10.33 2.58
CA ARG A 55 12.47 11.64 3.09
C ARG A 55 13.59 11.51 4.12
N VAL A 56 13.51 10.55 5.04
CA VAL A 56 14.55 10.29 6.03
C VAL A 56 15.83 9.77 5.38
N ARG A 57 15.74 8.79 4.47
CA ARG A 57 16.94 8.24 3.80
C ARG A 57 17.59 9.25 2.85
N GLY A 58 16.79 10.04 2.14
CA GLY A 58 17.29 11.14 1.31
C GLY A 58 17.98 12.23 2.13
N ASN A 59 17.41 12.61 3.28
CA ASN A 59 18.01 13.58 4.18
C ASN A 59 19.34 13.09 4.78
N ASN A 60 19.43 11.81 5.15
CA ASN A 60 20.67 11.22 5.65
C ASN A 60 21.77 11.22 4.57
N PHE A 61 21.43 10.96 3.30
CA PHE A 61 22.39 10.97 2.19
C PHE A 61 22.94 12.38 1.91
N LEU A 62 22.09 13.40 1.96
CA LEU A 62 22.49 14.82 1.87
C LEU A 62 23.40 15.21 3.03
N SER A 63 23.06 14.82 4.25
CA SER A 63 23.87 15.11 5.44
C SER A 63 25.26 14.46 5.40
N SER A 64 25.36 13.22 4.89
CA SER A 64 26.66 12.56 4.74
C SER A 64 27.55 13.26 3.71
N ILE A 65 27.00 13.70 2.58
CA ILE A 65 27.75 14.44 1.55
C ILE A 65 28.26 15.78 2.08
N THR A 66 27.47 16.47 2.90
CA THR A 66 27.93 17.73 3.52
C THR A 66 29.02 17.51 4.58
N SER A 67 29.01 16.38 5.28
CA SER A 67 30.02 16.06 6.32
C SER A 67 31.38 15.65 5.76
N THR A 68 31.44 15.15 4.52
CA THR A 68 32.68 14.70 3.87
C THR A 68 33.38 15.80 3.07
N ASN A 69 32.88 17.05 3.12
CA ASN A 69 33.43 18.21 2.39
C ASN A 69 34.25 19.15 3.28
N TRP A 70 34.80 18.64 4.38
CA TRP A 70 35.92 19.22 5.13
C TRP A 70 37.09 18.25 5.10
#